data_AF-A0A558EIT9-F1
#
_entry.id   AF-A0A558EIT9-F1
#
_cell.length_a   1.000
_cell.length_b   1.000
_cell.length_c   1.000
_cell.angle_alpha   90.00
_cell.angle_beta   90.00
_cell.angle_gamma   90.00
#
_symmetry.space_group_name_H-M   'P 1'
#
loop_
_entity.id
_entity.type
_entity.pdbx_description
1 polymer ?
#
loop_
_entity_poly.entity_id
_entity_poly.type
_entity_poly.pdbx_seq_one_letter_code
_entity_poly.pdbx_strand_id
1 'polypeptide(L)'
;MENIMALSNEAIFDELKKILVESFETPEAQITLEANLYEDLDLDSIDAVDLAVKLQTLTGKRIKADEFKAVRTVADVVRAVRSLLDS
;
A
#
# COMPACT_ATOMS: atom_id res chain seq x y z
N MET A 1 -15.06 -12.78 6.47
CA MET A 1 -13.63 -12.40 6.56
C MET A 1 -13.02 -12.77 5.22
N GLU A 2 -12.78 -11.76 4.38
CA GLU A 2 -12.18 -11.97 3.06
C GLU A 2 -10.74 -12.46 3.25
N ASN A 3 -10.41 -13.57 2.60
CA ASN A 3 -9.14 -14.24 2.76
C ASN A 3 -8.13 -13.62 1.78
N ILE A 4 -7.24 -12.78 2.31
CA ILE A 4 -6.25 -11.96 1.58
C ILE A 4 -5.16 -12.83 0.89
N MET A 5 -5.11 -14.13 1.19
CA MET A 5 -4.05 -15.05 0.73
C MET A 5 -4.05 -15.35 -0.78
N ALA A 6 -5.06 -14.91 -1.55
CA ALA A 6 -5.15 -15.10 -2.99
C ALA A 6 -5.56 -13.82 -3.75
N LEU A 7 -5.16 -12.65 -3.26
CA LEU A 7 -5.53 -11.39 -3.91
C LEU A 7 -4.72 -11.16 -5.19
N SER A 8 -5.43 -10.75 -6.24
CA SER A 8 -4.85 -10.23 -7.47
C SER A 8 -4.28 -8.82 -7.24
N ASN A 9 -3.40 -8.33 -8.13
CA ASN A 9 -2.90 -6.95 -8.08
C ASN A 9 -4.03 -5.93 -7.87
N GLU A 10 -5.13 -6.11 -8.59
CA GLU A 10 -6.32 -5.26 -8.52
C GLU A 10 -6.93 -5.24 -7.13
N ALA A 11 -7.03 -6.40 -6.47
CA ALA A 11 -7.62 -6.49 -5.15
C ALA A 11 -6.68 -5.95 -4.05
N ILE A 12 -5.36 -6.13 -4.19
CA ILE A 12 -4.37 -5.47 -3.33
C ILE A 12 -4.47 -3.95 -3.49
N PHE A 13 -4.58 -3.47 -4.73
CA PHE A 13 -4.76 -2.06 -5.02
C PHE A 13 -6.07 -1.52 -4.44
N ASP A 14 -7.18 -2.25 -4.56
CA ASP A 14 -8.48 -1.84 -4.02
C ASP A 14 -8.43 -1.72 -2.48
N GLU A 15 -7.81 -2.69 -1.82
CA GLU A 15 -7.64 -2.64 -0.36
C GLU A 15 -6.70 -1.50 0.05
N LEU A 16 -5.58 -1.33 -0.66
CA LEU A 16 -4.67 -0.21 -0.45
C LEU A 16 -5.38 1.13 -0.64
N LYS A 17 -6.22 1.24 -1.68
CA LYS A 17 -7.00 2.43 -1.99
C LYS A 17 -7.96 2.75 -0.85
N LYS A 18 -8.69 1.76 -0.32
CA LYS A 18 -9.55 1.95 0.86
C LYS A 18 -8.76 2.45 2.06
N ILE A 19 -7.60 1.86 2.35
CA ILE A 19 -6.75 2.30 3.47
C ILE A 19 -6.32 3.76 3.29
N LEU A 20 -5.89 4.13 2.08
CA LEU A 20 -5.49 5.50 1.75
C LEU A 20 -6.67 6.48 1.90
N VAL A 21 -7.86 6.12 1.43
CA VAL A 21 -9.06 6.96 1.55
C VAL A 21 -9.52 7.07 3.00
N GLU A 22 -9.57 5.97 3.75
CA GLU A 22 -10.13 5.93 5.11
C GLU A 22 -9.14 6.37 6.18
N SER A 23 -7.85 6.04 6.03
CA SER A 23 -6.82 6.35 7.04
C SER A 23 -6.07 7.64 6.77
N PHE A 24 -5.92 8.02 5.50
CA PHE A 24 -5.15 9.18 5.08
C PHE A 24 -6.03 10.25 4.42
N GLU A 25 -7.35 10.06 4.43
CA GLU A 25 -8.34 10.99 3.85
C GLU A 25 -8.02 11.38 2.39
N THR A 26 -7.30 10.49 1.69
CA THR A 26 -6.81 10.75 0.34
C THR A 26 -7.93 10.51 -0.68
N PRO A 27 -8.17 11.42 -1.65
CA PRO A 27 -9.18 11.21 -2.67
C PRO A 27 -8.89 10.00 -3.56
N GLU A 28 -9.89 9.12 -3.72
CA GLU A 28 -9.77 7.94 -4.58
C GLU A 28 -9.45 8.26 -6.05
N ALA A 29 -9.78 9.47 -6.50
CA ALA A 29 -9.49 9.96 -7.84
C ALA A 29 -7.99 10.27 -8.04
N GLN A 30 -7.26 10.56 -6.96
CA GLN A 30 -5.81 10.81 -7.00
C GLN A 30 -5.01 9.51 -6.85
N ILE A 31 -5.58 8.50 -6.19
CA ILE A 31 -4.94 7.20 -6.01
C ILE A 31 -4.96 6.43 -7.34
N THR A 32 -3.88 6.57 -8.08
CA THR A 32 -3.60 5.80 -9.31
C THR A 32 -2.33 4.98 -9.12
N LEU A 33 -2.15 3.92 -9.91
CA LEU A 33 -0.93 3.11 -9.85
C LEU A 33 0.35 3.94 -10.11
N GLU A 34 0.25 4.97 -10.94
CA GLU A 34 1.34 5.87 -11.28
C GLU A 34 1.51 7.03 -10.28
N ALA A 35 0.54 7.23 -9.37
CA ALA A 35 0.60 8.29 -8.38
C ALA A 35 1.77 8.08 -7.43
N ASN A 36 2.53 9.16 -7.21
CA ASN A 36 3.59 9.22 -6.24
C ASN A 36 3.00 9.43 -4.84
N LEU A 37 3.41 8.60 -3.89
CA LEU A 37 2.96 8.67 -2.50
C LEU A 37 3.30 10.05 -1.89
N TYR A 38 4.49 10.56 -2.16
CA TYR A 38 4.99 11.80 -1.57
C TYR A 38 4.57 13.05 -2.35
N GLU A 39 4.62 12.99 -3.69
CA GLU A 39 4.36 14.19 -4.52
C GLU A 39 2.89 14.34 -4.93
N ASP A 40 2.17 13.25 -5.24
CA ASP A 40 0.78 13.32 -5.69
C ASP A 40 -0.22 13.15 -4.56
N LEU A 41 0.09 12.26 -3.60
CA LEU A 41 -0.78 11.96 -2.45
C LEU A 41 -0.40 12.74 -1.19
N ASP A 42 0.64 13.59 -1.27
CA ASP A 42 1.12 14.44 -0.16
C ASP A 42 1.41 13.66 1.13
N LEU A 43 1.85 12.40 1.01
CA LEU A 43 2.14 11.55 2.17
C LEU A 43 3.49 11.93 2.76
N ASP A 44 3.51 12.14 4.08
CA ASP A 44 4.74 12.38 4.80
C ASP A 44 5.49 11.07 5.10
N SER A 45 6.73 11.22 5.53
CA SER A 45 7.55 10.09 6.01
C SER A 45 6.94 9.34 7.21
N ILE A 46 6.04 9.98 7.97
CA ILE A 46 5.27 9.35 9.05
C ILE A 46 4.14 8.49 8.47
N ASP A 47 3.40 9.03 7.49
CA ASP A 47 2.27 8.34 6.86
C ASP A 47 2.71 7.09 6.13
N ALA A 48 3.84 7.17 5.43
CA ALA A 48 4.51 6.02 4.82
C ALA A 48 4.73 4.88 5.84
N VAL A 49 5.23 5.21 7.04
CA VAL A 49 5.47 4.20 8.08
C VAL A 49 4.15 3.62 8.60
N ASP A 50 3.12 4.43 8.81
CA ASP A 50 1.80 3.96 9.27
C ASP A 50 1.14 3.03 8.24
N LEU A 51 1.22 3.37 6.95
CA LEU A 51 0.76 2.54 5.84
C LEU A 51 1.45 1.17 5.84
N ALA A 52 2.78 1.14 6.05
CA ALA A 52 3.54 -0.10 6.13
C ALA A 52 3.05 -1.01 7.27
N VAL A 53 2.76 -0.42 8.43
CA VAL A 53 2.27 -1.14 9.62
C VAL A 53 0.86 -1.67 9.39
N LYS A 54 -0.03 -0.89 8.77
CA LYS A 54 -1.39 -1.33 8.41
C LYS A 54 -1.34 -2.50 7.42
N LEU A 55 -0.56 -2.39 6.36
CA LEU A 55 -0.39 -3.46 5.38
C LEU A 55 0.22 -4.73 5.99
N GLN A 56 1.20 -4.59 6.89
CA GLN A 56 1.76 -5.71 7.64
C GLN A 56 0.71 -6.40 8.52
N THR A 57 -0.17 -5.62 9.16
CA THR A 57 -1.23 -6.15 10.04
C THR A 57 -2.30 -6.88 9.23
N LEU A 58 -2.65 -6.35 8.05
CA LEU A 58 -3.63 -6.96 7.14
C LEU A 58 -3.10 -8.24 6.49
N THR A 59 -1.88 -8.19 5.93
CA THR A 59 -1.29 -9.33 5.22
C THR A 59 -0.69 -10.37 6.17
N GLY A 60 -0.42 -10.00 7.43
CA GLY A 60 0.33 -10.80 8.38
C GLY A 60 1.81 -10.98 8.01
N LYS A 61 2.30 -10.29 6.96
CA LYS A 61 3.66 -10.42 6.44
C LYS A 61 4.49 -9.18 6.78
N ARG A 62 5.72 -9.41 7.23
CA ARG A 62 6.64 -8.30 7.55
C ARG A 62 7.22 -7.68 6.28
N ILE A 63 6.80 -6.45 5.98
CA ILE A 63 7.47 -5.59 5.01
C ILE A 63 8.78 -5.07 5.62
N LYS A 64 9.89 -5.22 4.90
CA LYS A 64 11.19 -4.68 5.33
C LYS A 64 11.24 -3.17 5.06
N ALA A 65 11.88 -2.42 5.95
CA ALA A 65 12.09 -0.98 5.78
C ALA A 65 12.82 -0.63 4.47
N ASP A 66 13.72 -1.51 4.00
CA ASP A 66 14.42 -1.33 2.72
C ASP A 66 13.48 -1.42 1.51
N GLU A 67 12.52 -2.34 1.53
CA GLU A 67 11.49 -2.39 0.48
C GLU A 67 10.66 -1.12 0.54
N PHE A 68 10.25 -0.69 1.74
CA PHE A 68 9.44 0.52 1.92
C PHE A 68 10.16 1.79 1.44
N LYS A 69 11.47 1.90 1.66
CA LYS A 69 12.30 3.02 1.15
C LYS A 69 12.40 3.05 -0.38
N ALA A 70 12.26 1.90 -1.03
CA ALA A 70 12.26 1.80 -2.48
C ALA A 70 10.89 2.14 -3.08
N VAL A 71 9.83 2.11 -2.28
CA VAL A 71 8.48 2.46 -2.71
C VAL A 71 8.36 3.96 -2.88
N ARG A 72 8.00 4.40 -4.08
CA ARG A 72 7.66 5.81 -4.36
C ARG A 72 6.27 5.97 -4.92
N THR A 73 5.77 4.96 -5.62
CA THR A 73 4.46 4.97 -6.26
C THR A 73 3.52 3.96 -5.62
N VAL A 74 2.22 4.14 -5.84
CA VAL A 74 1.20 3.16 -5.41
C VAL A 74 1.47 1.79 -6.04
N ALA A 75 1.92 1.73 -7.31
CA ALA A 75 2.30 0.48 -7.96
C ALA A 75 3.43 -0.25 -7.23
N ASP A 76 4.43 0.47 -6.70
CA ASP A 76 5.52 -0.13 -5.93
C ASP A 76 4.99 -0.78 -4.64
N VAL A 77 4.01 -0.16 -3.96
CA VAL A 77 3.38 -0.70 -2.75
C VAL A 77 2.68 -2.02 -3.09
N VAL A 78 1.85 -2.00 -4.14
CA VAL A 78 1.09 -3.16 -4.60
C VAL A 78 2.03 -4.31 -4.95
N ARG A 79 3.13 -4.02 -5.64
CA ARG A 79 4.14 -5.01 -6.00
C ARG A 79 4.87 -5.58 -4.78
N ALA A 80 5.26 -4.74 -3.82
CA ALA A 80 5.90 -5.19 -2.58
C ALA A 80 4.98 -6.13 -1.80
N VAL A 81 3.71 -5.73 -1.61
CA VAL A 81 2.70 -6.56 -0.93
C VAL A 81 2.49 -7.87 -1.67
N ARG A 82 2.32 -7.84 -3.00
CA ARG A 82 2.18 -9.06 -3.80
C ARG A 82 3.37 -9.98 -3.64
N SER A 83 4.59 -9.45 -3.71
CA SER A 83 5.81 -10.25 -3.56
C SER A 83 5.90 -10.94 -2.21
N LEU A 84 5.29 -10.38 -1.16
CA LEU A 84 5.24 -10.97 0.18
C LEU A 84 4.16 -12.04 0.33
N LEU A 85 3.05 -11.91 -0.41
CA LEU A 85 1.95 -12.88 -0.43
C LEU A 85 2.30 -14.12 -1.26
N ASP A 86 3.04 -13.94 -2.36
CA ASP A 86 3.52 -15.04 -3.23
C ASP A 86 4.70 -15.82 -2.59
N SER A 87 5.22 -15.36 -1.45
CA SER A 87 6.44 -15.88 -0.80
C SER A 87 6.21 -16.64 0.50
#